data_AF-A0A077XMP7-F1
#
_entry.id   AF-A0A077XMP7-F1
#
_cell.length_a   1.000
_cell.length_b   1.000
_cell.length_c   1.000
_cell.angle_alpha   90.00
_cell.angle_beta   90.00
_cell.angle_gamma   90.00
#
_symmetry.space_group_name_H-M   'P 1'
#
loop_
_entity.id
_entity.type
_entity.pdbx_description
1 polymer ?
#
loop_
_entity_poly.entity_id
_entity_poly.type
_entity_poly.pdbx_seq_one_letter_code
_entity_poly.pdbx_strand_id
1 'polypeptide(L)'
;MNYATQHHIGNYHNWRTATAKEVTPTVGRVRQLVTKTKGCKRSTERQTQISTDNNVANGFLKCTFLPKLKETKTVQACRKFDKTERDFFQSLSKLAEHYGIIPMQTNQFPYPYNMALALWDMEEKLKQRVLNWEEIRLVQDSNRTYFISEEKYNTGTTLYYIPIEPLYQMLHDPKRKKNAQLLISVCSYLYHIADIPYFRQEDSYLYWMYEMHKDWVERDDETEETEVYNREFAKTELIGDSIEQKLFNRINLKVFQQRLNAFKSLDMFDYDCWQMACNAFALYTEYPQASIFRNAPINEDLESEEDETEIIGMEKYISFISHTKGWLYESIADSINNEFNEYGAMQEPTICKRFDGSKIITTNLDFENRLFALLNDICNLLYNYETTSK
;
A
#
# COMPACT_ATOMS: atom_id res chain seq x y z
N MET A 1 28.42 -49.57 -2.02
CA MET A 1 27.57 -50.25 -3.01
C MET A 1 26.92 -49.17 -3.85
N ASN A 2 27.17 -49.18 -5.15
CA ASN A 2 26.43 -48.41 -6.15
C ASN A 2 24.98 -48.87 -6.15
N TYR A 3 23.99 -47.99 -6.33
CA TYR A 3 22.92 -48.14 -7.35
C TYR A 3 22.16 -46.81 -7.51
N ALA A 4 22.02 -46.42 -8.77
CA ALA A 4 21.21 -45.31 -9.27
C ALA A 4 19.80 -45.80 -9.63
N THR A 5 18.83 -44.89 -9.67
CA THR A 5 17.53 -45.11 -10.35
C THR A 5 17.22 -43.92 -11.25
N GLN A 6 17.36 -44.14 -12.56
CA GLN A 6 16.87 -43.27 -13.63
C GLN A 6 15.42 -43.65 -13.96
N HIS A 7 14.55 -42.65 -14.08
CA HIS A 7 13.15 -42.84 -14.48
C HIS A 7 13.01 -43.07 -16.00
N HIS A 8 12.15 -44.03 -16.35
CA HIS A 8 11.83 -44.43 -17.72
C HIS A 8 10.86 -43.45 -18.39
N ILE A 9 11.16 -43.08 -19.64
CA ILE A 9 10.27 -42.36 -20.56
C ILE A 9 9.61 -43.39 -21.48
N GLY A 10 8.28 -43.36 -21.58
CA GLY A 10 7.56 -44.10 -22.61
C GLY A 10 6.04 -43.91 -22.58
N ASN A 11 5.54 -43.18 -23.59
CA ASN A 11 4.29 -43.38 -24.35
C ASN A 11 3.35 -42.17 -24.41
N TYR A 12 3.32 -41.51 -25.57
CA TYR A 12 2.12 -40.86 -26.08
C TYR A 12 1.92 -41.23 -27.56
N HIS A 13 0.72 -41.74 -27.87
CA HIS A 13 0.27 -42.13 -29.20
C HIS A 13 -0.30 -40.95 -29.99
N ASN A 14 -0.02 -40.94 -31.30
CA ASN A 14 -0.51 -39.97 -32.29
C ASN A 14 -1.67 -40.55 -33.10
N TRP A 15 -2.73 -39.75 -33.33
CA TRP A 15 -3.52 -39.60 -34.59
C TRP A 15 -4.74 -38.67 -34.34
N ARG A 16 -5.33 -37.82 -35.21
CA ARG A 16 -5.34 -37.49 -36.66
C ARG A 16 -5.77 -36.03 -36.84
N THR A 17 -5.31 -35.38 -37.92
CA THR A 17 -6.07 -34.28 -38.55
C THR A 17 -6.16 -34.50 -40.06
N ALA A 18 -7.35 -34.32 -40.61
CA ALA A 18 -7.69 -34.53 -42.01
C ALA A 18 -7.69 -33.22 -42.83
N THR A 19 -7.05 -33.29 -44.00
CA THR A 19 -7.31 -32.63 -45.29
C THR A 19 -7.75 -31.15 -45.36
N ALA A 20 -6.87 -30.31 -45.94
CA ALA A 20 -7.24 -29.10 -46.68
C ALA A 20 -6.97 -29.32 -48.20
N LYS A 21 -7.90 -28.81 -49.03
CA LYS A 21 -7.92 -28.90 -50.50
C LYS A 21 -7.14 -27.76 -51.17
N GLU A 22 -6.59 -28.10 -52.33
CA GLU A 22 -6.32 -27.24 -53.51
C GLU A 22 -5.03 -26.40 -53.60
N VAL A 23 -4.58 -26.29 -54.85
CA VAL A 23 -3.20 -26.08 -55.33
C VAL A 23 -2.97 -24.65 -55.79
N THR A 24 -1.75 -24.11 -55.57
CA THR A 24 -1.19 -23.00 -56.36
C THR A 24 0.15 -23.40 -57.01
N PRO A 25 0.46 -22.91 -58.23
CA PRO A 25 1.38 -23.56 -59.16
C PRO A 25 2.88 -23.28 -58.93
N THR A 26 3.68 -24.16 -59.55
CA THR A 26 5.14 -24.30 -59.47
C THR A 26 5.94 -23.10 -60.02
N VAL A 27 6.99 -22.75 -59.27
CA VAL A 27 8.02 -21.74 -59.60
C VAL A 27 8.75 -22.07 -60.90
N GLY A 28 8.87 -21.08 -61.80
CA GLY A 28 9.51 -21.20 -63.12
C GLY A 28 11.04 -21.35 -63.07
N ARG A 29 11.57 -22.01 -64.12
CA ARG A 29 12.98 -22.43 -64.29
C ARG A 29 14.02 -21.30 -64.22
N VAL A 30 15.12 -21.60 -63.54
CA VAL A 30 16.42 -20.89 -63.57
C VAL A 30 17.08 -21.03 -64.96
N ARG A 31 17.49 -19.92 -65.56
CA ARG A 31 18.26 -19.90 -66.84
C ARG A 31 19.76 -19.80 -66.56
N GLN A 32 20.56 -20.64 -67.21
CA GLN A 32 22.03 -20.59 -67.16
C GLN A 32 22.58 -19.43 -68.01
N LEU A 33 23.52 -18.68 -67.44
CA LEU A 33 24.28 -17.63 -68.12
C LEU A 33 25.32 -18.24 -69.07
N VAL A 34 25.13 -17.99 -70.37
CA VAL A 34 26.09 -18.32 -71.43
C VAL A 34 26.77 -17.01 -71.83
N THR A 35 27.99 -16.76 -71.33
CA THR A 35 29.13 -16.08 -71.99
C THR A 35 30.14 -15.55 -70.97
N LYS A 36 31.44 -15.66 -71.29
CA LYS A 36 32.56 -15.16 -70.48
C LYS A 36 32.67 -13.64 -70.58
N THR A 37 32.80 -12.97 -69.43
CA THR A 37 32.96 -11.51 -69.30
C THR A 37 34.27 -11.03 -69.94
N LYS A 38 34.19 -10.10 -70.90
CA LYS A 38 35.34 -9.32 -71.37
C LYS A 38 35.61 -8.18 -70.37
N GLY A 39 36.85 -8.02 -69.93
CA GLY A 39 37.26 -6.98 -68.99
C GLY A 39 37.08 -5.56 -69.54
N CYS A 40 36.58 -4.65 -68.71
CA CYS A 40 36.45 -3.22 -69.03
C CYS A 40 37.72 -2.44 -68.62
N LYS A 41 38.14 -1.51 -69.47
CA LYS A 41 39.22 -0.54 -69.20
C LYS A 41 38.82 0.40 -68.04
N ARG A 42 39.80 0.80 -67.22
CA ARG A 42 39.63 1.82 -66.17
C ARG A 42 39.39 3.20 -66.78
N SER A 43 38.37 3.91 -66.30
CA SER A 43 38.18 5.35 -66.52
C SER A 43 38.87 6.15 -65.41
N THR A 44 39.33 7.36 -65.76
CA THR A 44 40.18 8.24 -64.93
C THR A 44 39.39 9.37 -64.25
N GLU A 45 38.10 9.19 -64.03
CA GLU A 45 37.21 10.23 -63.48
C GLU A 45 36.49 9.71 -62.23
N ARG A 46 36.68 10.40 -61.10
CA ARG A 46 36.09 10.04 -59.80
C ARG A 46 34.64 10.52 -59.79
N GLN A 47 33.70 9.67 -59.37
CA GLN A 47 32.31 10.09 -59.15
C GLN A 47 32.25 11.14 -58.03
N THR A 48 31.43 12.18 -58.25
CA THR A 48 31.15 13.22 -57.25
C THR A 48 30.53 12.59 -56.01
N GLN A 49 31.07 12.90 -54.83
CA GLN A 49 30.55 12.39 -53.57
C GLN A 49 29.19 13.02 -53.28
N ILE A 50 28.13 12.23 -53.41
CA ILE A 50 26.80 12.57 -52.90
C ILE A 50 26.72 11.96 -51.50
N SER A 51 26.81 12.78 -50.45
CA SER A 51 26.43 12.33 -49.11
C SER A 51 24.92 12.50 -48.94
N THR A 52 24.27 11.52 -48.35
CA THR A 52 22.89 11.66 -47.87
C THR A 52 22.84 12.77 -46.83
N ASP A 53 21.83 13.64 -46.91
CA ASP A 53 21.61 14.71 -45.94
C ASP A 53 21.46 14.11 -44.53
N ASN A 54 22.36 14.46 -43.63
CA ASN A 54 22.34 13.98 -42.26
C ASN A 54 21.17 14.66 -41.51
N ASN A 55 20.17 13.87 -41.10
CA ASN A 55 19.23 14.08 -39.96
C ASN A 55 17.73 13.83 -40.24
N VAL A 56 17.34 12.84 -41.05
CA VAL A 56 15.91 12.41 -41.08
C VAL A 56 15.60 11.31 -40.03
N ALA A 57 16.61 10.55 -39.58
CA ALA A 57 16.39 9.39 -38.70
C ALA A 57 15.85 9.74 -37.29
N ASN A 58 15.99 11.00 -36.84
CA ASN A 58 15.53 11.43 -35.51
C ASN A 58 14.11 12.04 -35.50
N GLY A 59 13.41 12.07 -36.64
CA GLY A 59 12.07 12.64 -36.73
C GLY A 59 11.07 11.93 -35.81
N PHE A 60 11.14 10.60 -35.73
CA PHE A 60 10.26 9.79 -34.87
C PHE A 60 10.49 10.08 -33.38
N LEU A 61 11.74 10.34 -32.96
CA LEU A 61 12.09 10.64 -31.57
C LEU A 61 11.65 12.04 -31.12
N LYS A 62 11.26 12.91 -32.06
CA LYS A 62 10.72 14.25 -31.79
C LYS A 62 9.19 14.32 -31.92
N CYS A 63 8.54 13.23 -32.35
CA CYS A 63 7.09 13.18 -32.51
C CYS A 63 6.44 12.61 -31.26
N THR A 64 5.60 13.42 -30.61
CA THR A 64 4.69 12.96 -29.57
C THR A 64 3.42 12.44 -30.24
N PHE A 65 3.10 11.16 -30.07
CA PHE A 65 1.86 10.58 -30.60
C PHE A 65 0.80 10.58 -29.51
N LEU A 66 -0.42 10.98 -29.87
CA LEU A 66 -1.57 10.82 -28.97
C LEU A 66 -1.86 9.32 -28.76
N PRO A 67 -2.20 8.88 -27.54
CA PRO A 67 -2.55 7.49 -27.28
C PRO A 67 -3.70 7.04 -28.18
N LYS A 68 -3.53 5.95 -28.94
CA LYS A 68 -4.64 5.41 -29.75
C LYS A 68 -5.68 4.79 -28.83
N LEU A 69 -6.85 5.41 -28.73
CA LEU A 69 -7.98 4.83 -28.04
C LEU A 69 -8.56 3.69 -28.88
N LYS A 70 -8.72 2.50 -28.29
CA LYS A 70 -9.26 1.34 -28.98
C LYS A 70 -10.75 1.55 -29.26
N GLU A 71 -11.11 1.80 -30.52
CA GLU A 71 -12.51 1.97 -30.92
C GLU A 71 -13.29 0.66 -30.75
N THR A 72 -14.25 0.64 -29.84
CA THR A 72 -15.25 -0.42 -29.74
C THR A 72 -16.37 -0.15 -30.75
N LYS A 73 -16.67 -1.13 -31.61
CA LYS A 73 -17.71 -1.02 -32.64
C LYS A 73 -19.10 -0.94 -32.00
N THR A 74 -19.66 0.24 -31.79
CA THR A 74 -21.12 0.41 -31.63
C THR A 74 -21.62 1.73 -32.24
N VAL A 75 -22.33 1.61 -33.36
CA VAL A 75 -22.93 2.70 -34.15
C VAL A 75 -24.38 2.97 -33.71
N GLN A 76 -24.60 3.23 -32.42
CA GLN A 76 -25.96 3.55 -31.93
C GLN A 76 -26.01 4.61 -30.81
N ALA A 77 -24.99 5.47 -30.70
CA ALA A 77 -24.70 6.18 -29.45
C ALA A 77 -24.50 7.72 -29.54
N CYS A 78 -24.80 8.40 -30.66
CA CYS A 78 -24.56 9.87 -30.77
C CYS A 78 -25.26 10.71 -29.68
N ARG A 79 -26.49 10.39 -29.24
CA ARG A 79 -27.15 11.13 -28.14
C ARG A 79 -26.66 10.75 -26.74
N LYS A 80 -26.11 9.54 -26.57
CA LYS A 80 -25.55 9.10 -25.28
C LYS A 80 -24.18 9.74 -25.05
N PHE A 81 -23.38 9.92 -26.10
CA PHE A 81 -22.06 10.54 -26.03
C PHE A 81 -22.11 12.01 -25.61
N ASP A 82 -22.98 12.84 -26.21
CA ASP A 82 -23.07 14.28 -25.87
C ASP A 82 -23.45 14.53 -24.40
N LYS A 83 -24.25 13.62 -23.82
CA LYS A 83 -24.64 13.70 -22.41
C LYS A 83 -23.49 13.25 -21.50
N THR A 84 -22.85 12.13 -21.83
CA THR A 84 -21.69 11.62 -21.09
C THR A 84 -20.51 12.60 -21.11
N GLU A 85 -20.22 13.21 -22.25
CA GLU A 85 -19.17 14.22 -22.38
C GLU A 85 -19.48 15.48 -21.55
N ARG A 86 -20.73 15.94 -21.60
CA ARG A 86 -21.18 17.09 -20.79
C ARG A 86 -21.08 16.82 -19.30
N ASP A 87 -21.59 15.68 -18.85
CA ASP A 87 -21.58 15.28 -17.45
C ASP A 87 -20.13 15.11 -16.96
N PHE A 88 -19.25 14.53 -17.81
CA PHE A 88 -17.81 14.44 -17.57
C PHE A 88 -17.18 15.81 -17.31
N PHE A 89 -17.34 16.78 -18.23
CA PHE A 89 -16.72 18.09 -18.06
C PHE A 89 -17.33 18.90 -16.91
N GLN A 90 -18.61 18.68 -16.61
CA GLN A 90 -19.24 19.27 -15.44
C GLN A 90 -18.63 18.72 -14.14
N SER A 91 -18.45 17.40 -14.05
CA SER A 91 -17.80 16.76 -12.92
C SER A 91 -16.32 17.15 -12.81
N LEU A 92 -15.61 17.23 -13.94
CA LEU A 92 -14.22 17.67 -14.02
C LEU A 92 -14.05 19.09 -13.46
N SER A 93 -14.96 20.00 -13.82
CA SER A 93 -14.91 21.39 -13.35
C SER A 93 -15.06 21.49 -11.84
N LYS A 94 -15.98 20.71 -11.24
CA LYS A 94 -16.16 20.65 -9.78
C LYS A 94 -14.93 20.07 -9.08
N LEU A 95 -14.37 19.00 -9.64
CA LEU A 95 -13.15 18.39 -9.13
C LEU A 95 -11.98 19.37 -9.17
N ALA A 96 -11.81 20.07 -10.30
CA ALA A 96 -10.79 21.07 -10.49
C ALA A 96 -10.93 22.25 -9.52
N GLU A 97 -12.16 22.75 -9.32
CA GLU A 97 -12.47 23.80 -8.35
C GLU A 97 -12.11 23.37 -6.92
N HIS A 98 -12.50 22.16 -6.52
CA HIS A 98 -12.23 21.62 -5.18
C HIS A 98 -10.74 21.56 -4.84
N TYR A 99 -9.90 21.14 -5.80
CA TYR A 99 -8.45 21.05 -5.61
C TYR A 99 -7.69 22.32 -6.08
N GLY A 100 -8.41 23.36 -6.52
CA GLY A 100 -7.83 24.60 -7.05
C GLY A 100 -6.95 24.39 -8.29
N ILE A 101 -7.22 23.35 -9.07
CA ILE A 101 -6.47 22.96 -10.27
C ILE A 101 -7.07 23.65 -11.49
N ILE A 102 -6.23 24.08 -12.43
CA ILE A 102 -6.65 24.60 -13.73
C ILE A 102 -6.50 23.46 -14.75
N PRO A 103 -7.60 22.87 -15.27
CA PRO A 103 -7.53 21.80 -16.25
C PRO A 103 -6.98 22.28 -17.60
N MET A 104 -6.35 21.38 -18.34
CA MET A 104 -5.98 21.61 -19.74
C MET A 104 -7.22 21.87 -20.59
N GLN A 105 -7.13 22.83 -21.51
CA GLN A 105 -8.17 23.02 -22.51
C GLN A 105 -8.10 21.92 -23.56
N THR A 106 -9.12 21.06 -23.62
CA THR A 106 -9.16 19.91 -24.53
C THR A 106 -10.27 20.00 -25.59
N ASN A 107 -11.03 21.11 -25.63
CA ASN A 107 -12.15 21.33 -26.55
C ASN A 107 -11.76 21.28 -28.04
N GLN A 108 -10.47 21.42 -28.35
CA GLN A 108 -9.94 21.35 -29.71
C GLN A 108 -9.82 19.91 -30.23
N PHE A 109 -9.87 18.91 -29.34
CA PHE A 109 -9.76 17.49 -29.70
C PHE A 109 -11.15 16.87 -29.87
N PRO A 110 -11.33 15.93 -30.80
CA PRO A 110 -12.59 15.21 -30.95
C PRO A 110 -12.80 14.18 -29.82
N TYR A 111 -14.05 13.85 -29.53
CA TYR A 111 -14.39 12.71 -28.68
C TYR A 111 -13.77 11.41 -29.24
N PRO A 112 -13.23 10.52 -28.40
CA PRO A 112 -13.09 10.58 -26.93
C PRO A 112 -11.73 11.16 -26.47
N TYR A 113 -10.91 11.68 -27.38
CA TYR A 113 -9.56 12.15 -27.10
C TYR A 113 -9.54 13.37 -26.17
N ASN A 114 -10.53 14.26 -26.29
CA ASN A 114 -10.66 15.40 -25.38
C ASN A 114 -10.84 14.99 -23.91
N MET A 115 -11.65 13.97 -23.65
CA MET A 115 -11.85 13.43 -22.31
C MET A 115 -10.61 12.69 -21.81
N ALA A 116 -9.99 11.86 -22.65
CA ALA A 116 -8.79 11.12 -22.28
C ALA A 116 -7.63 12.06 -21.91
N LEU A 117 -7.41 13.12 -22.69
CA LEU A 117 -6.39 14.13 -22.39
C LEU A 117 -6.72 14.93 -21.13
N ALA A 118 -7.99 15.26 -20.91
CA ALA A 118 -8.41 15.99 -19.71
C ALA A 118 -8.25 15.15 -18.44
N LEU A 119 -8.55 13.85 -18.51
CA LEU A 119 -8.34 12.91 -17.41
C LEU A 119 -6.86 12.76 -17.09
N TRP A 120 -6.03 12.49 -18.11
CA TRP A 120 -4.58 12.38 -17.95
C TRP A 120 -3.96 13.63 -17.33
N ASP A 121 -4.32 14.82 -17.82
CA ASP A 121 -3.84 16.09 -17.26
C ASP A 121 -4.26 16.28 -15.80
N MET A 122 -5.50 15.90 -15.45
CA MET A 122 -5.98 16.00 -14.08
C MET A 122 -5.29 15.02 -13.14
N GLU A 123 -5.11 13.77 -13.54
CA GLU A 123 -4.38 12.76 -12.75
C GLU A 123 -2.95 13.24 -12.44
N GLU A 124 -2.22 13.72 -13.44
CA GLU A 124 -0.86 14.22 -13.24
C GLU A 124 -0.80 15.43 -12.29
N LYS A 125 -1.78 16.34 -12.38
CA LYS A 125 -1.85 17.50 -11.50
C LYS A 125 -2.28 17.14 -10.08
N LEU A 126 -3.12 16.12 -9.91
CA LEU A 126 -3.52 15.64 -8.59
C LEU A 126 -2.39 14.91 -7.88
N LYS A 127 -1.69 14.00 -8.57
CA LYS A 127 -0.47 13.33 -8.06
C LYS A 127 0.54 14.33 -7.49
N GLN A 128 0.67 15.50 -8.10
CA GLN A 128 1.62 16.53 -7.67
C GLN A 128 1.13 17.40 -6.49
N ARG A 129 -0.18 17.49 -6.26
CA ARG A 129 -0.77 18.43 -5.29
C ARG A 129 -1.36 17.78 -4.07
N VAL A 130 -1.89 16.57 -4.20
CA VAL A 130 -2.62 15.87 -3.15
C VAL A 130 -1.72 14.74 -2.65
N LEU A 131 -1.29 14.85 -1.39
CA LEU A 131 -0.28 13.96 -0.79
C LEU A 131 -0.67 12.49 -0.88
N ASN A 132 -1.93 12.18 -0.55
CA ASN A 132 -2.44 10.81 -0.44
C ASN A 132 -3.31 10.45 -1.65
N TRP A 133 -3.03 11.01 -2.82
CA TRP A 133 -3.82 10.70 -4.02
C TRP A 133 -3.56 9.27 -4.49
N GLU A 134 -4.63 8.51 -4.70
CA GLU A 134 -4.56 7.14 -5.23
C GLU A 134 -5.02 7.10 -6.69
N GLU A 135 -6.28 7.44 -6.92
CA GLU A 135 -6.87 7.38 -8.25
C GLU A 135 -8.10 8.29 -8.40
N ILE A 136 -8.56 8.41 -9.66
CA ILE A 136 -9.86 8.97 -9.97
C ILE A 136 -10.63 7.94 -10.80
N ARG A 137 -11.85 7.62 -10.37
CA ARG A 137 -12.77 6.74 -11.10
C ARG A 137 -13.88 7.54 -11.75
N LEU A 138 -14.18 7.24 -13.00
CA LEU A 138 -15.36 7.76 -13.70
C LEU A 138 -16.51 6.77 -13.52
N VAL A 139 -17.49 7.13 -12.69
CA VAL A 139 -18.66 6.29 -12.39
C VAL A 139 -19.85 6.75 -13.22
N GLN A 140 -20.58 5.78 -13.76
CA GLN A 140 -21.84 5.99 -14.46
C GLN A 140 -22.97 5.35 -13.66
N ASP A 141 -23.71 6.15 -12.90
CA ASP A 141 -24.91 5.69 -12.19
C ASP A 141 -26.14 6.13 -12.96
N SER A 142 -26.98 5.16 -13.38
CA SER A 142 -28.36 5.23 -13.90
C SER A 142 -28.64 6.23 -15.04
N ASN A 143 -28.21 7.48 -14.92
CA ASN A 143 -28.32 8.55 -15.89
C ASN A 143 -27.29 9.69 -15.76
N ARG A 144 -26.27 9.60 -14.89
CA ARG A 144 -25.25 10.63 -14.70
C ARG A 144 -23.85 10.01 -14.70
N THR A 145 -22.90 10.74 -15.26
CA THR A 145 -21.49 10.40 -15.24
C THR A 145 -20.75 11.39 -14.33
N TYR A 146 -20.01 10.89 -13.35
CA TYR A 146 -19.27 11.74 -12.42
C TYR A 146 -17.98 11.07 -11.95
N PHE A 147 -17.09 11.89 -11.41
CA PHE A 147 -15.83 11.44 -10.84
C PHE A 147 -15.97 11.10 -9.36
N ILE A 148 -15.26 10.06 -8.95
CA ILE A 148 -14.89 9.78 -7.57
C ILE A 148 -13.39 9.93 -7.50
N SER A 149 -12.88 10.84 -6.66
CA SER A 149 -11.46 10.87 -6.31
C SER A 149 -11.24 10.07 -5.05
N GLU A 150 -10.31 9.14 -5.10
CA GLU A 150 -9.88 8.34 -3.97
C GLU A 150 -8.58 8.90 -3.41
N GLU A 151 -8.55 9.07 -2.09
CA GLU A 151 -7.36 9.41 -1.33
C GLU A 151 -7.09 8.29 -0.32
N LYS A 152 -5.89 7.70 -0.34
CA LYS A 152 -5.53 6.53 0.46
C LYS A 152 -4.17 6.74 1.12
N TYR A 153 -4.06 6.42 2.41
CA TYR A 153 -2.78 6.42 3.09
C TYR A 153 -2.06 5.09 2.87
N ASN A 154 -0.93 5.12 2.16
CA ASN A 154 -0.15 3.92 1.88
C ASN A 154 0.70 3.52 3.10
N THR A 155 0.33 2.40 3.72
CA THR A 155 1.02 1.72 4.83
C THR A 155 2.10 0.74 4.34
N GLY A 156 2.07 0.39 3.05
CA GLY A 156 2.96 -0.57 2.42
C GLY A 156 2.71 -1.97 2.97
N THR A 157 3.76 -2.60 3.51
CA THR A 157 3.69 -3.91 4.17
C THR A 157 4.12 -3.79 5.64
N THR A 158 3.90 -2.63 6.25
CA THR A 158 4.42 -2.30 7.58
C THR A 158 3.48 -2.80 8.67
N LEU A 159 4.00 -3.57 9.62
CA LEU A 159 3.29 -3.92 10.85
C LEU A 159 3.55 -2.87 11.91
N TYR A 160 2.50 -2.20 12.38
CA TYR A 160 2.56 -1.18 13.42
C TYR A 160 2.34 -1.82 14.79
N TYR A 161 3.28 -2.70 15.19
CA TYR A 161 3.26 -3.36 16.49
C TYR A 161 4.10 -2.59 17.52
N ILE A 162 3.44 -2.02 18.53
CA ILE A 162 4.06 -1.20 19.56
C ILE A 162 4.53 -2.09 20.73
N PRO A 163 5.84 -2.30 20.95
CA PRO A 163 6.33 -3.19 22.00
C PRO A 163 6.18 -2.57 23.40
N ILE A 164 5.54 -3.27 24.33
CA ILE A 164 5.31 -2.76 25.69
C ILE A 164 6.40 -3.12 26.71
N GLU A 165 7.20 -4.17 26.47
CA GLU A 165 8.28 -4.57 27.37
C GLU A 165 9.29 -3.44 27.65
N PRO A 166 9.80 -2.69 26.64
CA PRO A 166 10.69 -1.55 26.88
C PRO A 166 10.07 -0.54 27.86
N LEU A 167 8.78 -0.27 27.73
CA LEU A 167 8.07 0.64 28.62
C LEU A 167 8.04 0.12 30.07
N TYR A 168 7.82 -1.19 30.25
CA TYR A 168 7.91 -1.84 31.56
C TYR A 168 9.31 -1.74 32.16
N GLN A 169 10.35 -1.97 31.38
CA GLN A 169 11.74 -1.85 31.82
C GLN A 169 12.06 -0.42 32.24
N MET A 170 11.66 0.59 31.45
CA MET A 170 11.88 2.01 31.78
C MET A 170 11.19 2.44 33.08
N LEU A 171 10.05 1.84 33.46
CA LEU A 171 9.39 2.13 34.74
C LEU A 171 10.21 1.67 35.95
N HIS A 172 11.03 0.63 35.77
CA HIS A 172 11.90 0.06 36.78
C HIS A 172 13.32 0.65 36.76
N ASP A 173 13.68 1.38 35.70
CA ASP A 173 14.90 2.18 35.65
C ASP A 173 14.69 3.57 36.29
N PRO A 174 15.35 3.89 37.42
CA PRO A 174 15.24 5.21 38.05
C PRO A 174 15.61 6.37 37.13
N LYS A 175 16.51 6.16 36.16
CA LYS A 175 16.95 7.18 35.19
C LYS A 175 15.86 7.48 34.16
N ARG A 176 15.12 6.46 33.72
CA ARG A 176 14.12 6.57 32.63
C ARG A 176 12.67 6.52 33.08
N LYS A 177 12.41 6.38 34.39
CA LYS A 177 11.06 6.33 34.97
C LYS A 177 10.18 7.53 34.58
N LYS A 178 10.74 8.73 34.52
CA LYS A 178 9.98 9.93 34.10
C LYS A 178 9.56 9.86 32.64
N ASN A 179 10.44 9.37 31.77
CA ASN A 179 10.16 9.15 30.36
C ASN A 179 9.04 8.12 30.24
N ALA A 180 9.14 7.00 30.95
CA ALA A 180 8.10 5.98 30.95
C ALA A 180 6.73 6.52 31.39
N GLN A 181 6.69 7.40 32.41
CA GLN A 181 5.44 8.03 32.84
C GLN A 181 4.83 8.97 31.78
N LEU A 182 5.67 9.66 31.01
CA LEU A 182 5.23 10.48 29.88
C LEU A 182 4.73 9.60 28.73
N LEU A 183 5.47 8.54 28.39
CA LEU A 183 5.11 7.58 27.35
C LEU A 183 3.84 6.80 27.69
N ILE A 184 3.60 6.47 28.97
CA ILE A 184 2.31 5.92 29.40
C ILE A 184 1.15 6.84 29.04
N SER A 185 1.31 8.17 29.14
CA SER A 185 0.26 9.10 28.70
C SER A 185 0.04 9.05 27.19
N VAL A 186 1.12 8.91 26.40
CA VAL A 186 1.05 8.70 24.95
C VAL A 186 0.32 7.39 24.64
N CYS A 187 0.76 6.27 25.20
CA CYS A 187 0.14 4.96 25.00
C CYS A 187 -1.30 4.90 25.52
N SER A 188 -1.63 5.65 26.58
CA SER A 188 -3.02 5.76 27.04
C SER A 188 -3.90 6.51 26.03
N TYR A 189 -3.35 7.50 25.31
CA TYR A 189 -4.05 8.15 24.21
C TYR A 189 -4.25 7.18 23.04
N LEU A 190 -3.20 6.45 22.67
CA LEU A 190 -3.25 5.44 21.61
C LEU A 190 -4.27 4.34 21.92
N TYR A 191 -4.32 3.88 23.18
CA TYR A 191 -5.24 2.85 23.65
C TYR A 191 -6.70 3.34 23.74
N HIS A 192 -6.99 4.48 24.39
CA HIS A 192 -8.38 4.89 24.64
C HIS A 192 -9.04 5.71 23.52
N ILE A 193 -8.25 6.48 22.76
CA ILE A 193 -8.78 7.50 21.83
C ILE A 193 -8.48 7.09 20.39
N ALA A 194 -7.21 6.80 20.08
CA ALA A 194 -6.86 6.27 18.77
C ALA A 194 -7.34 4.83 18.57
N ASP A 195 -7.76 4.17 19.65
CA ASP A 195 -8.44 2.87 19.65
C ASP A 195 -7.54 1.73 19.12
N ILE A 196 -6.25 1.77 19.46
CA ILE A 196 -5.30 0.73 19.03
C ILE A 196 -5.50 -0.54 19.88
N PRO A 197 -5.75 -1.71 19.25
CA PRO A 197 -5.93 -2.98 19.94
C PRO A 197 -4.74 -3.36 20.82
N TYR A 198 -5.01 -4.05 21.91
CA TYR A 198 -3.97 -4.54 22.82
C TYR A 198 -3.97 -6.06 22.86
N PHE A 199 -2.81 -6.71 22.65
CA PHE A 199 -2.69 -8.18 22.52
C PHE A 199 -3.19 -9.03 23.71
N ARG A 200 -3.57 -8.42 24.85
CA ARG A 200 -4.18 -9.12 25.99
C ARG A 200 -5.71 -9.07 25.99
N GLN A 201 -6.32 -8.39 25.03
CA GLN A 201 -7.78 -8.27 24.89
C GLN A 201 -8.31 -9.35 23.95
N GLU A 202 -9.35 -10.08 24.38
CA GLU A 202 -9.93 -11.23 23.67
C GLU A 202 -10.48 -10.90 22.27
N ASP A 203 -10.82 -9.63 22.03
CA ASP A 203 -11.31 -9.12 20.75
C ASP A 203 -10.18 -8.71 19.79
N SER A 204 -8.92 -8.78 20.21
CA SER A 204 -7.77 -8.42 19.37
C SER A 204 -7.22 -9.62 18.59
N TYR A 205 -6.75 -9.37 17.37
CA TYR A 205 -6.11 -10.40 16.54
C TYR A 205 -4.89 -11.02 17.22
N LEU A 206 -4.01 -10.19 17.79
CA LEU A 206 -2.80 -10.67 18.44
C LEU A 206 -3.09 -11.55 19.67
N TYR A 207 -4.17 -11.30 20.41
CA TYR A 207 -4.55 -12.19 21.52
C TYR A 207 -4.70 -13.64 21.05
N TRP A 208 -5.43 -13.85 19.95
CA TRP A 208 -5.61 -15.19 19.38
C TRP A 208 -4.31 -15.79 18.87
N MET A 209 -3.39 -14.98 18.35
CA MET A 209 -2.04 -15.46 18.01
C MET A 209 -1.30 -15.95 19.26
N TYR A 210 -1.30 -15.21 20.36
CA TYR A 210 -0.67 -15.67 21.60
C TYR A 210 -1.32 -16.94 22.16
N GLU A 211 -2.66 -17.02 22.19
CA GLU A 211 -3.37 -18.21 22.68
C GLU A 211 -3.13 -19.43 21.80
N MET A 212 -3.13 -19.28 20.47
CA MET A 212 -2.82 -20.37 19.54
C MET A 212 -1.42 -20.95 19.77
N HIS A 213 -0.41 -20.07 19.92
CA HIS A 213 0.96 -20.52 20.16
C HIS A 213 1.11 -21.16 21.55
N LYS A 214 0.37 -20.68 22.55
CA LYS A 214 0.34 -21.29 23.89
C LYS A 214 -0.25 -22.70 23.84
N ASP A 215 -1.38 -22.87 23.16
CA ASP A 215 -2.04 -24.16 22.91
C ASP A 215 -1.11 -25.17 22.23
N TRP A 216 -0.26 -24.73 21.30
CA TRP A 216 0.72 -25.61 20.64
C TRP A 216 1.79 -26.10 21.62
N VAL A 217 2.35 -25.21 22.44
CA VAL A 217 3.35 -25.57 23.45
C VAL A 217 2.78 -26.52 24.51
N GLU A 218 1.51 -26.36 24.88
CA GLU A 218 0.84 -27.23 25.86
C GLU A 218 0.52 -28.64 25.32
N ARG A 219 0.40 -28.81 24.00
CA ARG A 219 0.07 -30.09 23.36
C ARG A 219 1.30 -30.90 22.93
N ASP A 220 2.44 -30.26 22.75
CA ASP A 220 3.69 -30.93 22.40
C ASP A 220 4.24 -31.75 23.58
N ASP A 221 5.05 -32.77 23.28
CA ASP A 221 5.70 -33.58 24.31
C ASP A 221 6.60 -32.70 25.20
N GLU A 222 6.51 -32.87 26.53
CA GLU A 222 7.32 -32.08 27.46
C GLU A 222 8.82 -32.31 27.21
N THR A 223 9.52 -31.24 26.83
CA THR A 223 10.97 -31.20 26.65
C THR A 223 11.60 -30.16 27.57
N GLU A 224 12.93 -30.15 27.66
CA GLU A 224 13.66 -29.09 28.39
C GLU A 224 13.40 -27.69 27.81
N GLU A 225 13.06 -27.59 26.52
CA GLU A 225 12.71 -26.33 25.85
C GLU A 225 11.30 -25.84 26.22
N THR A 226 10.36 -26.76 26.48
CA THR A 226 8.98 -26.44 26.91
C THR A 226 8.96 -25.55 28.16
N GLU A 227 9.87 -25.77 29.12
CA GLU A 227 9.98 -24.90 30.29
C GLU A 227 10.41 -23.47 29.94
N VAL A 228 11.31 -23.30 28.97
CA VAL A 228 11.79 -21.98 28.54
C VAL A 228 10.67 -21.22 27.86
N TYR A 229 9.92 -21.89 26.97
CA TYR A 229 8.76 -21.31 26.29
C TYR A 229 7.68 -20.88 27.28
N ASN A 230 7.34 -21.74 28.25
CA ASN A 230 6.38 -21.42 29.31
C ASN A 230 6.80 -20.20 30.14
N ARG A 231 8.11 -20.01 30.38
CA ARG A 231 8.62 -18.82 31.08
C ARG A 231 8.48 -17.55 30.23
N GLU A 232 8.66 -17.63 28.91
CA GLU A 232 8.43 -16.48 28.01
C GLU A 232 6.94 -16.07 27.98
N PHE A 233 6.02 -17.03 27.95
CA PHE A 233 4.59 -16.77 28.09
C PHE A 233 4.25 -16.13 29.43
N ALA A 234 4.69 -16.73 30.55
CA ALA A 234 4.41 -16.19 31.88
C ALA A 234 4.95 -14.76 32.06
N LYS A 235 6.14 -14.47 31.50
CA LYS A 235 6.72 -13.11 31.48
C LYS A 235 5.85 -12.16 30.64
N THR A 236 5.43 -12.60 29.46
CA THR A 236 4.58 -11.83 28.54
C THR A 236 3.25 -11.46 29.17
N GLU A 237 2.56 -12.41 29.81
CA GLU A 237 1.30 -12.19 30.51
C GLU A 237 1.47 -11.20 31.67
N LEU A 238 2.49 -11.42 32.51
CA LEU A 238 2.75 -10.56 33.67
C LEU A 238 3.04 -9.11 33.27
N ILE A 239 3.89 -8.90 32.26
CA ILE A 239 4.24 -7.57 31.75
C ILE A 239 3.02 -6.94 31.04
N GLY A 240 2.34 -7.73 30.21
CA GLY A 240 1.12 -7.37 29.50
C GLY A 240 0.05 -6.81 30.42
N ASP A 241 -0.34 -7.59 31.43
CA ASP A 241 -1.40 -7.21 32.36
C ASP A 241 -0.99 -6.00 33.22
N SER A 242 0.28 -5.92 33.61
CA SER A 242 0.81 -4.80 34.41
C SER A 242 0.83 -3.48 33.64
N ILE A 243 1.20 -3.49 32.37
CA ILE A 243 1.18 -2.30 31.52
C ILE A 243 -0.25 -1.92 31.17
N GLU A 244 -1.11 -2.88 30.83
CA GLU A 244 -2.50 -2.61 30.46
C GLU A 244 -3.23 -1.89 31.58
N GLN A 245 -3.08 -2.33 32.84
CA GLN A 245 -3.66 -1.64 34.00
C GLN A 245 -3.25 -0.17 34.09
N LYS A 246 -2.02 0.16 33.65
CA LYS A 246 -1.55 1.56 33.59
C LYS A 246 -2.21 2.28 32.42
N LEU A 247 -2.24 1.69 31.22
CA LEU A 247 -2.83 2.31 30.02
C LEU A 247 -4.34 2.54 30.19
N PHE A 248 -5.05 1.55 30.76
CA PHE A 248 -6.47 1.60 31.04
C PHE A 248 -6.86 2.76 31.98
N ASN A 249 -5.93 3.21 32.83
CA ASN A 249 -6.19 4.32 33.74
C ASN A 249 -6.26 5.68 33.02
N ARG A 250 -7.49 6.13 32.74
CA ARG A 250 -7.79 7.43 32.10
C ARG A 250 -7.24 8.66 32.84
N ILE A 251 -6.77 8.54 34.08
CA ILE A 251 -6.04 9.64 34.75
C ILE A 251 -4.84 10.07 33.91
N ASN A 252 -4.18 9.15 33.20
CA ASN A 252 -3.01 9.47 32.37
C ASN A 252 -3.31 10.49 31.28
N LEU A 253 -4.54 10.52 30.75
CA LEU A 253 -5.00 11.53 29.80
C LEU A 253 -5.22 12.89 30.49
N LYS A 254 -5.83 12.88 31.69
CA LYS A 254 -6.08 14.11 32.47
C LYS A 254 -4.80 14.82 32.90
N VAL A 255 -3.76 14.06 33.25
CA VAL A 255 -2.47 14.62 33.69
C VAL A 255 -1.46 14.76 32.55
N PHE A 256 -1.84 14.42 31.31
CA PHE A 256 -0.92 14.39 30.17
C PHE A 256 -0.25 15.75 29.95
N GLN A 257 -1.04 16.81 29.79
CA GLN A 257 -0.52 18.16 29.61
C GLN A 257 0.39 18.61 30.76
N GLN A 258 0.04 18.26 32.00
CA GLN A 258 0.83 18.60 33.18
C GLN A 258 2.20 17.88 33.17
N ARG A 259 2.22 16.58 32.85
CA ARG A 259 3.46 15.81 32.71
C ARG A 259 4.35 16.39 31.61
N LEU A 260 3.74 16.74 30.47
CA LEU A 260 4.44 17.30 29.32
C LEU A 260 5.11 18.65 29.66
N ASN A 261 4.38 19.55 30.33
CA ASN A 261 4.90 20.86 30.73
C ASN A 261 5.98 20.78 31.83
N ALA A 262 5.90 19.78 32.71
CA ALA A 262 6.86 19.59 33.79
C ALA A 262 8.09 18.76 33.38
N PHE A 263 8.07 18.17 32.18
CA PHE A 263 9.13 17.31 31.70
C PHE A 263 10.41 18.10 31.42
N LYS A 264 11.55 17.54 31.80
CA LYS A 264 12.86 18.16 31.61
C LYS A 264 13.75 17.20 30.85
N SER A 265 14.13 17.55 29.64
CA SER A 265 15.04 16.76 28.82
C SER A 265 16.48 16.99 29.26
N LEU A 266 17.18 15.92 29.63
CA LEU A 266 18.58 15.96 30.07
C LEU A 266 19.52 15.41 29.01
N ASP A 267 19.04 14.49 28.16
CA ASP A 267 19.75 13.96 27.01
C ASP A 267 18.87 13.86 25.76
N MET A 268 19.46 13.39 24.64
CA MET A 268 18.76 13.27 23.37
C MET A 268 17.54 12.33 23.47
N PHE A 269 17.68 11.22 24.18
CA PHE A 269 16.57 10.27 24.35
C PHE A 269 15.39 10.89 25.11
N ASP A 270 15.66 11.71 26.14
CA ASP A 270 14.62 12.46 26.82
C ASP A 270 13.96 13.50 25.90
N TYR A 271 14.73 14.15 25.03
CA TYR A 271 14.20 15.08 24.03
C TYR A 271 13.29 14.36 23.03
N ASP A 272 13.69 13.19 22.52
CA ASP A 272 12.89 12.40 21.60
C ASP A 272 11.57 11.95 22.25
N CYS A 273 11.62 11.50 23.51
CA CYS A 273 10.42 11.18 24.30
C CYS A 273 9.47 12.38 24.42
N TRP A 274 10.04 13.57 24.69
CA TRP A 274 9.27 14.79 24.85
C TRP A 274 8.65 15.26 23.52
N GLN A 275 9.41 15.27 22.44
CA GLN A 275 8.95 15.66 21.11
C GLN A 275 7.81 14.76 20.63
N MET A 276 7.96 13.44 20.81
CA MET A 276 6.91 12.47 20.48
C MET A 276 5.65 12.69 21.32
N ALA A 277 5.80 12.96 22.62
CA ALA A 277 4.68 13.28 23.49
C ALA A 277 3.98 14.59 23.09
N CYS A 278 4.72 15.59 22.61
CA CYS A 278 4.15 16.82 22.03
C CYS A 278 3.32 16.52 20.78
N ASN A 279 3.85 15.71 19.85
CA ASN A 279 3.15 15.33 18.64
C ASN A 279 1.84 14.58 18.97
N ALA A 280 1.90 13.62 19.91
CA ALA A 280 0.74 12.89 20.39
C ALA A 280 -0.30 13.79 21.08
N PHE A 281 0.16 14.73 21.92
CA PHE A 281 -0.75 15.65 22.61
C PHE A 281 -1.42 16.64 21.64
N ALA A 282 -0.71 17.08 20.60
CA ALA A 282 -1.28 17.90 19.54
C ALA A 282 -2.37 17.13 18.79
N LEU A 283 -2.10 15.89 18.38
CA LEU A 283 -3.10 15.00 17.78
C LEU A 283 -4.32 14.81 18.68
N TYR A 284 -4.12 14.50 19.95
CA TYR A 284 -5.20 14.34 20.92
C TYR A 284 -6.06 15.61 21.08
N THR A 285 -5.43 16.78 21.04
CA THR A 285 -6.13 18.07 21.20
C THR A 285 -6.92 18.45 19.94
N GLU A 286 -6.34 18.23 18.76
CA GLU A 286 -6.96 18.57 17.47
C GLU A 286 -8.03 17.54 17.06
N TYR A 287 -7.84 16.27 17.42
CA TYR A 287 -8.70 15.15 17.05
C TYR A 287 -9.11 14.30 18.27
N PRO A 288 -9.88 14.85 19.23
CA PRO A 288 -10.13 14.22 20.54
C PRO A 288 -11.02 12.97 20.52
N GLN A 289 -11.60 12.63 19.36
CA GLN A 289 -12.51 11.49 19.16
C GLN A 289 -12.13 10.67 17.91
N ALA A 290 -10.98 10.94 17.30
CA ALA A 290 -10.56 10.23 16.10
C ALA A 290 -9.93 8.89 16.48
N SER A 291 -10.58 7.81 16.07
CA SER A 291 -10.01 6.46 16.06
C SER A 291 -9.16 6.27 14.79
N ILE A 292 -8.16 5.40 14.86
CA ILE A 292 -7.35 4.97 13.71
C ILE A 292 -8.22 4.33 12.62
N PHE A 293 -9.37 3.75 12.99
CA PHE A 293 -10.31 3.09 12.10
C PHE A 293 -11.37 4.03 11.49
N ARG A 294 -11.32 5.35 11.77
CA ARG A 294 -12.36 6.30 11.33
C ARG A 294 -12.58 6.36 9.81
N ASN A 295 -11.52 6.06 9.04
CA ASN A 295 -11.53 5.99 7.58
C ASN A 295 -11.15 4.58 7.10
N ALA A 296 -11.40 3.55 7.91
CA ALA A 296 -11.28 2.17 7.46
C ALA A 296 -12.22 1.95 6.25
N PRO A 297 -11.77 1.25 5.20
CA PRO A 297 -12.61 0.99 4.03
C PRO A 297 -13.91 0.29 4.44
N ILE A 298 -15.05 0.84 4.04
CA ILE A 298 -16.33 0.13 4.14
C ILE A 298 -16.42 -0.75 2.90
N ASN A 299 -16.37 -2.06 3.07
CA ASN A 299 -16.60 -3.00 1.96
C ASN A 299 -18.07 -2.90 1.53
N GLU A 300 -18.38 -2.03 0.57
CA GLU A 300 -19.75 -1.84 0.04
C GLU A 300 -20.22 -3.04 -0.82
N ASP A 301 -19.33 -3.96 -1.20
CA ASP A 301 -19.57 -5.11 -2.09
C ASP A 301 -19.69 -6.48 -1.36
N LEU A 302 -19.95 -6.53 -0.05
CA LEU A 302 -20.10 -7.77 0.73
C LEU A 302 -21.40 -8.59 0.44
N GLU A 303 -21.92 -8.59 -0.78
CA GLU A 303 -22.93 -9.60 -1.17
C GLU A 303 -22.29 -10.94 -1.59
N SER A 304 -20.97 -11.02 -1.71
CA SER A 304 -20.22 -12.28 -1.84
C SER A 304 -19.50 -12.62 -0.53
N GLU A 305 -20.06 -13.53 0.26
CA GLU A 305 -19.39 -14.13 1.44
C GLU A 305 -18.09 -14.91 1.10
N GLU A 306 -17.67 -14.91 -0.18
CA GLU A 306 -16.41 -15.52 -0.62
C GLU A 306 -15.20 -14.56 -0.55
N ASP A 307 -15.42 -13.23 -0.54
CA ASP A 307 -14.35 -12.22 -0.65
C ASP A 307 -13.84 -11.67 0.71
N GLU A 308 -14.49 -12.00 1.84
CA GLU A 308 -14.00 -11.60 3.19
C GLU A 308 -12.63 -12.24 3.53
N THR A 309 -12.23 -13.26 2.79
CA THR A 309 -11.05 -14.09 3.09
C THR A 309 -9.75 -13.61 2.43
N GLU A 310 -9.74 -12.51 1.68
CA GLU A 310 -8.57 -12.12 0.85
C GLU A 310 -7.89 -10.80 1.24
N ILE A 311 -8.36 -10.12 2.30
CA ILE A 311 -7.86 -8.79 2.69
C ILE A 311 -7.40 -8.75 4.15
N ILE A 312 -6.20 -8.24 4.39
CA ILE A 312 -5.69 -7.96 5.75
C ILE A 312 -6.42 -6.74 6.32
N GLY A 313 -7.22 -6.94 7.36
CA GLY A 313 -7.87 -5.85 8.09
C GLY A 313 -6.90 -4.99 8.89
N MET A 314 -7.27 -3.72 9.14
CA MET A 314 -6.44 -2.77 9.89
C MET A 314 -6.13 -3.24 11.32
N GLU A 315 -7.06 -3.95 11.95
CA GLU A 315 -6.94 -4.53 13.28
C GLU A 315 -5.90 -5.65 13.38
N LYS A 316 -5.52 -6.26 12.25
CA LYS A 316 -4.53 -7.33 12.23
C LYS A 316 -3.10 -6.80 12.30
N TYR A 317 -2.79 -5.69 11.61
CA TYR A 317 -1.42 -5.18 11.49
C TYR A 317 -1.11 -3.96 12.37
N ILE A 318 -2.10 -3.45 13.13
CA ILE A 318 -1.93 -2.34 14.08
C ILE A 318 -2.32 -2.82 15.47
N SER A 319 -1.36 -2.89 16.39
CA SER A 319 -1.62 -3.37 17.74
C SER A 319 -0.48 -3.04 18.71
N PHE A 320 -0.73 -3.12 20.02
CA PHE A 320 0.33 -3.29 20.99
C PHE A 320 0.78 -4.76 21.02
N ILE A 321 2.09 -5.00 21.11
CA ILE A 321 2.68 -6.33 21.23
C ILE A 321 3.54 -6.42 22.50
N SER A 322 3.81 -7.63 23.01
CA SER A 322 4.60 -7.77 24.23
C SER A 322 6.05 -7.33 24.04
N HIS A 323 6.75 -7.88 23.05
CA HIS A 323 8.16 -7.62 22.75
C HIS A 323 8.48 -8.02 21.31
N THR A 324 9.64 -7.60 20.80
CA THR A 324 10.06 -7.81 19.39
C THR A 324 11.31 -8.69 19.26
N LYS A 325 11.57 -9.59 20.21
CA LYS A 325 12.75 -10.45 20.27
C LYS A 325 12.39 -11.78 20.95
N GLY A 326 13.24 -12.80 20.81
CA GLY A 326 13.04 -14.06 21.52
C GLY A 326 12.12 -15.02 20.76
N TRP A 327 12.03 -16.24 21.26
CA TRP A 327 11.39 -17.34 20.54
C TRP A 327 9.91 -17.07 20.31
N LEU A 328 9.20 -16.57 21.33
CA LEU A 328 7.77 -16.33 21.22
C LEU A 328 7.43 -15.29 20.15
N TYR A 329 8.20 -14.20 20.08
CA TYR A 329 8.01 -13.20 19.03
C TYR A 329 8.32 -13.76 17.64
N GLU A 330 9.43 -14.48 17.49
CA GLU A 330 9.83 -15.07 16.21
C GLU A 330 8.76 -16.06 15.71
N SER A 331 8.26 -16.92 16.59
CA SER A 331 7.20 -17.89 16.28
C SER A 331 5.90 -17.21 15.84
N ILE A 332 5.45 -16.18 16.58
CA ILE A 332 4.24 -15.42 16.22
C ILE A 332 4.44 -14.66 14.92
N ALA A 333 5.59 -14.01 14.73
CA ALA A 333 5.90 -13.27 13.51
C ALA A 333 5.89 -14.20 12.29
N ASP A 334 6.42 -15.42 12.40
CA ASP A 334 6.39 -16.41 11.33
C ASP A 334 4.95 -16.82 10.99
N SER A 335 4.11 -17.08 11.98
CA SER A 335 2.68 -17.40 11.77
C SER A 335 1.92 -16.26 11.08
N ILE A 336 2.12 -15.03 11.55
CA ILE A 336 1.50 -13.83 10.96
C ILE A 336 1.96 -13.65 9.51
N ASN A 337 3.26 -13.77 9.25
CA ASN A 337 3.78 -13.65 7.89
C ASN A 337 3.22 -14.73 6.96
N ASN A 338 3.09 -15.96 7.44
CA ASN A 338 2.49 -17.05 6.68
C ASN A 338 1.01 -16.78 6.39
N GLU A 339 0.22 -16.35 7.38
CA GLU A 339 -1.19 -15.95 7.17
C GLU A 339 -1.27 -14.79 6.17
N PHE A 340 -0.40 -13.77 6.31
CA PHE A 340 -0.47 -12.57 5.51
C PHE A 340 -0.08 -12.78 4.05
N ASN A 341 0.79 -13.76 3.77
CA ASN A 341 1.15 -14.14 2.41
C ASN A 341 0.01 -14.79 1.62
N GLU A 342 -1.04 -15.26 2.30
CA GLU A 342 -2.24 -15.82 1.64
C GLU A 342 -3.24 -14.74 1.22
N TYR A 343 -3.06 -13.49 1.68
CA TYR A 343 -3.95 -12.37 1.33
C TYR A 343 -3.46 -11.61 0.10
N GLY A 344 -4.42 -11.13 -0.71
CA GLY A 344 -4.15 -10.38 -1.93
C GLY A 344 -4.07 -8.86 -1.74
N ALA A 345 -4.63 -8.35 -0.64
CA ALA A 345 -4.69 -6.93 -0.34
C ALA A 345 -4.65 -6.63 1.16
N MET A 346 -4.44 -5.35 1.50
CA MET A 346 -4.42 -4.84 2.86
C MET A 346 -5.31 -3.60 2.95
N GLN A 347 -6.13 -3.53 3.99
CA GLN A 347 -6.97 -2.37 4.24
C GLN A 347 -6.11 -1.19 4.68
N GLU A 348 -6.41 -0.03 4.11
CA GLU A 348 -5.70 1.21 4.37
C GLU A 348 -6.70 2.35 4.55
N PRO A 349 -6.39 3.37 5.38
CA PRO A 349 -7.28 4.50 5.55
C PRO A 349 -7.58 5.19 4.22
N THR A 350 -8.86 5.25 3.85
CA THR A 350 -9.32 5.65 2.52
C THR A 350 -10.47 6.65 2.61
N ILE A 351 -10.42 7.69 1.78
CA ILE A 351 -11.49 8.69 1.63
C ILE A 351 -11.89 8.78 0.16
N CYS A 352 -13.21 8.69 -0.10
CA CYS A 352 -13.77 8.85 -1.44
C CYS A 352 -14.57 10.15 -1.54
N LYS A 353 -14.20 11.01 -2.50
CA LYS A 353 -14.88 12.29 -2.78
C LYS A 353 -15.66 12.18 -4.08
N ARG A 354 -16.99 12.26 -3.99
CA ARG A 354 -17.91 12.18 -5.14
C ARG A 354 -18.18 13.57 -5.73
N PHE A 355 -18.06 13.70 -7.05
CA PHE A 355 -18.23 14.97 -7.79
C PHE A 355 -19.51 14.99 -8.65
N ASP A 356 -20.58 14.39 -8.16
CA ASP A 356 -21.90 14.28 -8.80
C ASP A 356 -22.76 15.56 -8.71
N GLY A 357 -22.32 16.55 -7.94
CA GLY A 357 -23.06 17.78 -7.63
C GLY A 357 -23.76 17.81 -6.28
N SER A 358 -23.66 16.74 -5.50
CA SER A 358 -23.92 16.79 -4.07
C SER A 358 -22.84 17.60 -3.34
N LYS A 359 -23.06 17.84 -2.04
CA LYS A 359 -22.07 18.53 -1.20
C LYS A 359 -20.84 17.64 -1.06
N ILE A 360 -19.70 18.12 -1.55
CA ILE A 360 -18.42 17.42 -1.44
C ILE A 360 -18.00 17.36 0.02
N ILE A 361 -17.57 16.18 0.47
CA ILE A 361 -17.02 15.99 1.80
C ILE A 361 -15.61 16.61 1.84
N THR A 362 -15.38 17.54 2.76
CA THR A 362 -14.10 18.25 2.91
C THR A 362 -13.12 17.53 3.84
N THR A 363 -13.32 16.24 4.09
CA THR A 363 -12.43 15.45 4.94
C THR A 363 -11.09 15.21 4.25
N ASN A 364 -10.06 15.03 5.06
CA ASN A 364 -8.69 14.74 4.65
C ASN A 364 -8.08 13.68 5.57
N LEU A 365 -6.90 13.21 5.20
CA LEU A 365 -6.13 12.20 5.94
C LEU A 365 -5.04 12.81 6.83
N ASP A 366 -5.18 14.07 7.31
CA ASP A 366 -4.15 14.73 8.13
C ASP A 366 -3.85 13.97 9.42
N PHE A 367 -4.90 13.52 10.11
CA PHE A 367 -4.79 12.72 11.33
C PHE A 367 -4.03 11.42 11.08
N GLU A 368 -4.37 10.68 10.02
CA GLU A 368 -3.72 9.41 9.66
C GLU A 368 -2.25 9.63 9.35
N ASN A 369 -1.92 10.62 8.50
CA ASN A 369 -0.54 10.97 8.17
C ASN A 369 0.30 11.22 9.44
N ARG A 370 -0.26 11.95 10.40
CA ARG A 370 0.43 12.29 11.66
C ARG A 370 0.43 11.14 12.65
N LEU A 371 -0.63 10.34 12.71
CA LEU A 371 -0.74 9.20 13.62
C LEU A 371 0.21 8.08 13.19
N PHE A 372 0.25 7.70 11.92
CA PHE A 372 1.18 6.68 11.44
C PHE A 372 2.65 7.12 11.57
N ALA A 373 2.94 8.41 11.37
CA ALA A 373 4.26 8.96 11.72
C ALA A 373 4.58 8.79 13.22
N LEU A 374 3.61 9.09 14.10
CA LEU A 374 3.75 8.88 15.55
C LEU A 374 3.97 7.39 15.90
N LEU A 375 3.30 6.47 15.20
CA LEU A 375 3.47 5.02 15.40
C LEU A 375 4.88 4.56 15.02
N ASN A 376 5.41 5.06 13.90
CA ASN A 376 6.81 4.81 13.53
C ASN A 376 7.78 5.36 14.58
N ASP A 377 7.55 6.60 15.05
CA ASP A 377 8.41 7.25 16.04
C ASP A 377 8.43 6.48 17.37
N ILE A 378 7.26 6.02 17.86
CA ILE A 378 7.19 5.30 19.14
C ILE A 378 7.82 3.92 19.04
N CYS A 379 7.59 3.18 17.95
CA CYS A 379 8.23 1.88 17.75
C CYS A 379 9.76 2.02 17.69
N ASN A 380 10.26 3.00 16.92
CA ASN A 380 11.69 3.29 16.84
C ASN A 380 12.29 3.69 18.19
N LEU A 381 11.60 4.55 18.95
CA LEU A 381 12.06 5.00 20.26
C LEU A 381 12.17 3.85 21.26
N LEU A 382 11.15 2.98 21.31
CA LEU A 382 11.11 1.84 22.22
C LEU A 382 12.16 0.78 21.82
N TYR A 383 12.35 0.55 20.52
CA TYR A 383 13.41 -0.32 20.00
C TYR A 383 14.82 0.18 20.34
N ASN A 384 15.07 1.48 20.21
CA ASN A 384 16.37 2.10 20.54
C ASN A 384 16.70 2.00 22.04
N TYR A 385 15.70 2.10 22.91
CA TYR A 385 15.90 1.86 24.34
C TYR A 385 16.32 0.40 24.62
N GLU A 386 15.63 -0.54 23.99
CA GLU A 386 15.88 -1.98 24.14
C GLU A 386 17.29 -2.40 23.69
N THR A 387 17.86 -1.71 22.70
CA THR A 387 19.21 -2.01 22.16
C THR A 387 20.33 -1.36 22.97
N THR A 388 20.05 -0.23 23.64
CA THR A 388 21.03 0.51 24.46
C THR A 388 21.07 0.08 25.94
N SER A 389 20.05 -0.66 26.40
CA SER A 389 19.99 -1.22 27.76
C SER A 389 20.79 -2.53 27.95
N LYS A 390 21.47 -3.02 26.91
CA LYS A 390 22.44 -4.13 26.98
C LYS A 390 23.83 -3.57 27.20
#